data_AF-A0AAT9GDR7-F1
#
_entry.id   AF-A0AAT9GDR7-F1
#
_cell.length_a   1.000
_cell.length_b   1.000
_cell.length_c   1.000
_cell.angle_alpha   90.00
_cell.angle_beta   90.00
_cell.angle_gamma   90.00
#
_symmetry.space_group_name_H-M   'P 1'
#
loop_
_entity.id
_entity.type
_entity.pdbx_description
1 polymer ?
#
loop_
_entity_poly.entity_id
_entity_poly.type
_entity_poly.pdbx_seq_one_letter_code
_entity_poly.pdbx_strand_id
1 'polypeptide(L)'
;MQVKKNNKNRINGFITAKEVRLVDHSGEMVGIVPIERALEFAQGVGLDLVEIAPDSTPPVCKILDYSKQKYDIKKKASEAKKKQKTLTIKEIKLGPNIGDHDYETKLRQARDLLVHGHKIKVTMRFRGRELINTEVGLEKLERLIRDTEDIAKVELAPKREGNQYFLALVAK
;
A
#
# COMPACT_ATOMS: atom_id res chain seq x y z
N MET A 1 -7.18 -18.26 5.37
CA MET A 1 -7.51 -17.43 4.18
C MET A 1 -8.84 -16.75 4.45
N GLN A 2 -8.87 -15.44 4.73
CA GLN A 2 -10.14 -14.71 4.87
C GLN A 2 -10.29 -13.76 3.70
N VAL A 3 -11.22 -14.08 2.82
CA VAL A 3 -11.60 -13.28 1.66
C VAL A 3 -12.24 -11.99 2.18
N LYS A 4 -11.54 -10.86 2.00
CA LYS A 4 -12.13 -9.53 2.19
C LYS A 4 -13.20 -9.32 1.12
N LYS A 5 -14.44 -9.79 1.38
CA LYS A 5 -15.61 -9.36 0.61
C LYS A 5 -15.81 -7.88 0.91
N ASN A 6 -15.66 -7.06 -0.13
CA ASN A 6 -16.04 -5.67 -0.12
C ASN A 6 -17.58 -5.59 -0.14
N ASN A 7 -18.25 -6.11 0.90
CA ASN A 7 -19.69 -6.05 1.02
C ASN A 7 -20.04 -4.64 1.50
N LYS A 8 -20.57 -3.85 0.58
CA LYS A 8 -21.31 -2.65 0.92
C LYS A 8 -22.51 -3.12 1.77
N ASN A 9 -22.51 -2.82 3.06
CA ASN A 9 -23.58 -3.23 3.97
C ASN A 9 -24.94 -2.84 3.38
N ARG A 10 -25.90 -3.77 3.40
CA ARG A 10 -27.29 -3.48 3.05
C ARG A 10 -27.89 -2.63 4.16
N ILE A 11 -28.72 -1.67 3.79
CA ILE A 11 -29.32 -0.73 4.74
C ILE A 11 -30.83 -0.67 4.52
N ASN A 12 -31.59 -0.48 5.60
CA ASN A 12 -33.03 -0.25 5.57
C ASN A 12 -33.75 -1.26 4.63
N GLY A 13 -34.51 -0.76 3.66
CA GLY A 13 -35.27 -1.57 2.70
C GLY A 13 -34.44 -2.42 1.72
N PHE A 14 -33.11 -2.30 1.73
CA PHE A 14 -32.24 -3.20 0.96
C PHE A 14 -31.95 -4.52 1.69
N ILE A 15 -32.37 -4.65 2.94
CA ILE A 15 -32.24 -5.89 3.72
C ILE A 15 -33.35 -6.84 3.29
N THR A 16 -32.99 -8.02 2.78
CA THR A 16 -33.93 -8.98 2.19
C THR A 16 -34.39 -10.08 3.17
N ALA A 17 -33.84 -10.10 4.39
CA ALA A 17 -34.16 -11.10 5.39
C ALA A 17 -35.53 -10.82 6.03
N LYS A 18 -36.27 -11.89 6.36
CA LYS A 18 -37.57 -11.78 7.05
C LYS A 18 -37.42 -11.50 8.53
N GLU A 19 -36.41 -12.12 9.15
CA GLU A 19 -36.07 -11.96 10.55
C GLU A 19 -34.60 -11.58 10.68
N VAL A 20 -34.29 -10.74 11.66
CA VAL A 20 -32.96 -10.21 11.91
C VAL A 20 -32.64 -10.30 13.40
N ARG A 21 -31.38 -10.53 13.73
CA ARG A 21 -30.87 -10.34 15.09
C ARG A 21 -30.54 -8.85 15.25
N LEU A 22 -31.35 -8.15 16.03
CA LEU A 22 -31.28 -6.71 16.19
C LEU A 22 -30.38 -6.30 17.37
N VAL A 23 -29.49 -5.36 17.08
CA VAL A 23 -28.74 -4.58 18.06
C VAL A 23 -29.23 -3.14 17.96
N ASP A 24 -29.59 -2.53 19.08
CA ASP A 24 -30.08 -1.16 19.10
C ASP A 24 -28.96 -0.11 18.90
N HIS A 25 -29.33 1.17 19.01
CA HIS A 25 -28.38 2.28 18.87
C HIS A 25 -27.45 2.43 20.09
N SER A 26 -27.85 1.94 21.27
CA SER A 26 -27.07 1.94 22.50
C SER A 26 -26.02 0.81 22.51
N GLY A 27 -26.17 -0.18 21.64
CA GLY A 27 -25.34 -1.38 21.59
C GLY A 27 -25.90 -2.57 22.36
N GLU A 28 -27.13 -2.47 22.87
CA GLU A 28 -27.84 -3.54 23.55
C GLU A 28 -28.45 -4.52 22.55
N MET A 29 -28.44 -5.80 22.91
CA MET A 29 -29.05 -6.85 22.10
C MET A 29 -30.55 -6.91 22.39
N VAL A 30 -31.36 -6.54 21.39
CA VAL A 30 -32.82 -6.64 21.47
C VAL A 30 -33.29 -8.08 21.24
N GLY A 31 -32.54 -8.85 20.45
CA GLY A 31 -32.83 -10.26 20.14
C GLY A 31 -33.21 -10.47 18.68
N ILE A 32 -33.92 -11.56 18.39
CA ILE A 32 -34.40 -11.88 17.04
C ILE A 32 -35.78 -11.25 16.86
N VAL A 33 -35.94 -10.40 15.85
CA VAL A 33 -37.18 -9.70 15.54
C VAL A 33 -37.46 -9.73 14.03
N PRO A 34 -38.73 -9.58 13.63
CA PRO A 34 -39.07 -9.33 12.22
C PRO A 34 -38.39 -8.07 11.70
N ILE A 35 -38.04 -8.07 10.41
CA ILE A 35 -37.39 -6.93 9.75
C ILE A 35 -38.22 -5.64 9.87
N GLU A 36 -39.54 -5.74 9.76
CA GLU A 36 -40.47 -4.61 9.88
C GLU A 36 -40.32 -3.92 11.23
N ARG A 37 -40.26 -4.71 12.31
CA ARG A 37 -40.08 -4.19 13.66
C ARG A 37 -38.71 -3.53 13.83
N ALA A 38 -37.67 -4.11 13.25
CA ALA A 38 -36.33 -3.51 13.27
C ALA A 38 -36.27 -2.18 12.51
N LEU A 39 -37.00 -2.05 11.40
CA LEU A 39 -37.12 -0.80 10.64
C LEU A 39 -37.89 0.27 11.43
N GLU A 40 -38.97 -0.10 12.11
CA GLU A 40 -39.71 0.80 13.01
C GLU A 40 -38.81 1.34 14.13
N PHE A 41 -38.02 0.47 14.77
CA PHE A 41 -37.07 0.90 15.82
C PHE A 41 -36.05 1.90 15.27
N ALA A 42 -35.49 1.64 14.09
CA ALA A 42 -34.53 2.54 13.46
C ALA A 42 -35.16 3.91 13.12
N GLN A 43 -36.38 3.90 12.56
CA GLN A 43 -37.13 5.11 12.25
C GLN A 43 -37.50 5.92 13.50
N GLY A 44 -37.91 5.24 14.59
CA GLY A 44 -38.30 5.88 15.85
C GLY A 44 -37.18 6.68 16.51
N VAL A 45 -35.91 6.33 16.22
CA VAL A 45 -34.73 7.06 16.69
C VAL A 45 -34.05 7.89 15.60
N GLY A 46 -34.62 7.93 14.38
CA GLY A 46 -34.09 8.68 13.24
C GLY A 46 -32.75 8.16 12.71
N LEU A 47 -32.45 6.88 12.89
CA LEU A 47 -31.21 6.24 12.44
C LEU A 47 -31.48 5.18 11.36
N ASP A 48 -30.41 4.63 10.79
CA ASP A 48 -30.50 3.58 9.78
C ASP A 48 -30.37 2.19 10.40
N LEU A 49 -31.12 1.23 9.88
CA LEU A 49 -30.90 -0.19 10.12
C LEU A 49 -29.82 -0.69 9.16
N VAL A 50 -28.68 -1.12 9.69
CA VAL A 50 -27.53 -1.55 8.88
C VAL A 50 -27.24 -3.02 9.13
N GLU A 51 -27.18 -3.81 8.06
CA GLU A 51 -26.77 -5.22 8.11
C GLU A 51 -25.24 -5.31 8.28
N ILE A 52 -24.79 -5.81 9.44
CA ILE A 52 -23.36 -5.90 9.79
C ILE A 52 -22.80 -7.30 9.53
N ALA A 53 -23.61 -8.34 9.75
CA ALA A 53 -23.21 -9.73 9.52
C ALA A 53 -24.27 -10.45 8.68
N PRO A 54 -24.14 -10.42 7.33
CA PRO A 54 -25.06 -11.10 6.42
C PRO A 54 -24.90 -12.63 6.44
N ASP A 55 -23.74 -13.14 6.85
CA ASP A 55 -23.43 -14.59 6.85
C ASP A 55 -24.03 -15.35 8.05
N SER A 56 -24.72 -14.65 8.96
CA SER A 56 -25.40 -15.25 10.12
C SER A 56 -26.86 -15.60 9.81
N THR A 57 -27.39 -16.65 10.43
CA THR A 57 -28.81 -17.02 10.35
C THR A 57 -29.45 -16.95 11.74
N PRO A 58 -30.33 -15.98 12.04
CA PRO A 58 -30.68 -14.80 11.23
C PRO A 58 -29.54 -13.77 11.15
N PRO A 59 -29.50 -12.93 10.09
CA PRO A 59 -28.45 -11.93 9.91
C PRO A 59 -28.47 -10.88 11.02
N VAL A 60 -27.30 -10.34 11.35
CA VAL A 60 -27.17 -9.36 12.43
C VAL A 60 -27.29 -7.95 11.86
N CYS A 61 -28.30 -7.22 12.34
CA CYS A 61 -28.55 -5.83 11.98
C CYS A 61 -28.35 -4.94 13.20
N LYS A 62 -27.73 -3.78 12.98
CA LYS A 62 -27.48 -2.77 14.02
C LYS A 62 -28.09 -1.45 13.61
N ILE A 63 -28.74 -0.77 14.54
CA ILE A 63 -29.26 0.59 14.35
C ILE A 63 -28.10 1.58 14.56
N LEU A 64 -27.74 2.33 13.53
CA LEU A 64 -26.67 3.33 13.59
C LEU A 64 -26.75 4.35 12.45
N ASP A 65 -26.03 5.47 12.59
CA ASP A 65 -25.85 6.42 11.50
C ASP A 65 -24.81 5.89 10.49
N TYR A 66 -25.31 5.39 9.35
CA TYR A 66 -24.46 4.79 8.32
C TYR A 66 -23.56 5.83 7.64
N SER A 67 -24.05 7.06 7.48
CA SER A 67 -23.32 8.15 6.82
C SER A 67 -22.09 8.55 7.61
N LYS A 68 -22.25 8.71 8.92
CA LYS A 68 -21.15 9.00 9.85
C LYS A 68 -20.14 7.85 9.91
N GLN A 69 -20.60 6.61 10.06
CA GLN A 69 -19.70 5.45 10.12
C GLN A 69 -18.87 5.30 8.83
N LYS A 70 -19.49 5.50 7.66
CA LYS A 70 -18.80 5.46 6.37
C LYS A 70 -17.74 6.56 6.26
N TYR A 71 -18.02 7.76 6.78
CA TYR A 71 -17.05 8.84 6.84
C TYR A 71 -15.88 8.47 7.75
N ASP A 72 -16.13 7.97 8.95
CA ASP A 72 -15.09 7.59 9.92
C ASP A 72 -14.19 6.45 9.40
N ILE A 73 -14.79 5.43 8.77
CA ILE A 73 -14.04 4.33 8.14
C ILE A 73 -13.15 4.88 7.01
N LYS A 74 -13.69 5.76 6.16
CA LYS A 74 -12.91 6.39 5.09
C LYS A 74 -11.78 7.27 5.63
N LYS A 75 -12.05 8.04 6.69
CA LYS A 75 -11.06 8.92 7.33
C LYS A 75 -9.92 8.09 7.93
N LYS A 76 -10.25 7.07 8.74
CA LYS A 76 -9.26 6.12 9.30
C LYS A 76 -8.46 5.40 8.21
N ALA A 77 -9.12 4.96 7.14
CA ALA A 77 -8.45 4.31 6.01
C ALA A 77 -7.51 5.28 5.26
N SER A 78 -7.90 6.55 5.11
CA SER A 78 -7.06 7.60 4.52
C SER A 78 -5.84 7.91 5.39
N GLU A 79 -6.04 8.05 6.70
CA GLU A 79 -4.96 8.26 7.67
C GLU A 79 -3.98 7.08 7.70
N ALA A 80 -4.48 5.84 7.67
CA ALA A 80 -3.66 4.65 7.58
C ALA A 80 -2.86 4.58 6.27
N LYS A 81 -3.48 4.91 5.13
CA LYS A 81 -2.80 5.00 3.83
C LYS A 81 -1.73 6.09 3.79
N LYS A 82 -1.98 7.25 4.41
CA LYS A 82 -1.00 8.34 4.52
C LYS A 82 0.19 7.95 5.39
N LYS A 83 -0.04 7.17 6.45
CA LYS A 83 1.03 6.68 7.36
C LYS A 83 1.82 5.52 6.76
N GLN A 84 1.28 4.81 5.79
CA GLN A 84 1.99 3.75 5.08
C GLN A 84 3.11 4.37 4.24
N LYS A 85 4.38 4.19 4.66
CA LYS A 85 5.54 4.53 3.83
C LYS A 85 5.52 3.64 2.58
N THR A 86 5.15 4.22 1.44
CA THR A 86 5.21 3.50 0.15
C THR A 86 6.68 3.35 -0.24
N LEU A 87 7.24 2.17 0.02
CA LEU A 87 8.57 1.80 -0.46
C LEU A 87 8.50 1.65 -1.98
N THR A 88 8.75 2.75 -2.68
CA THR A 88 8.81 2.78 -4.14
C THR A 88 10.19 2.39 -4.63
N ILE A 89 10.23 1.77 -5.81
CA ILE A 89 11.48 1.52 -6.55
C ILE A 89 11.83 2.81 -7.29
N LYS A 90 13.03 3.33 -7.05
CA LYS A 90 13.57 4.52 -7.72
C LYS A 90 14.70 4.10 -8.65
N GLU A 91 14.74 4.70 -9.83
CA GLU A 91 15.79 4.41 -10.81
C GLU A 91 16.85 5.52 -10.81
N ILE A 92 18.12 5.13 -10.76
CA ILE A 92 19.27 6.04 -10.91
C ILE A 92 20.04 5.63 -12.16
N LYS A 93 20.24 6.58 -13.07
CA LYS A 93 20.97 6.36 -14.32
C LYS A 93 22.40 6.87 -14.19
N LEU A 94 23.37 6.02 -14.50
CA LEU A 94 24.78 6.35 -14.56
C LEU A 94 25.29 6.25 -16.00
N GLY A 95 26.12 7.19 -16.41
CA GLY A 95 26.84 7.13 -17.68
C GLY A 95 28.19 6.43 -17.52
N PRO A 96 28.67 5.67 -18.53
CA PRO A 96 29.99 5.04 -18.47
C PRO A 96 31.11 6.10 -18.32
N ASN A 97 30.96 7.26 -18.95
CA ASN A 97 31.89 8.38 -18.89
C ASN A 97 31.51 9.45 -17.84
N ILE A 98 30.78 9.09 -16.78
CA ILE A 98 30.45 10.00 -15.69
C ILE A 98 31.73 10.55 -15.03
N GLY A 99 31.80 11.88 -14.87
CA GLY A 99 32.88 12.55 -14.14
C GLY A 99 32.66 12.54 -12.62
N ASP A 100 33.70 12.82 -11.83
CA ASP A 100 33.64 12.68 -10.38
C ASP A 100 32.54 13.53 -9.73
N HIS A 101 32.35 14.78 -10.17
CA HIS A 101 31.31 15.66 -9.61
C HIS A 101 29.88 15.15 -9.84
N ASP A 102 29.60 14.63 -11.05
CA ASP A 102 28.28 14.06 -11.35
C ASP A 102 28.08 12.74 -10.61
N TYR A 103 29.14 11.94 -10.47
CA TYR A 103 29.13 10.72 -9.68
C TYR A 103 28.78 11.01 -8.21
N GLU A 104 29.41 11.98 -7.57
CA GLU A 104 29.11 12.39 -6.20
C GLU A 104 27.66 12.84 -6.04
N THR A 105 27.13 13.56 -7.02
CA THR A 105 25.71 13.99 -7.03
C THR A 105 24.77 12.77 -7.06
N LYS A 106 25.07 11.78 -7.91
CA LYS A 106 24.29 10.54 -8.00
C LYS A 106 24.43 9.67 -6.75
N LEU A 107 25.62 9.65 -6.13
CA LEU A 107 25.84 8.96 -4.87
C LEU A 107 25.01 9.59 -3.74
N ARG A 108 25.02 10.93 -3.60
CA ARG A 108 24.19 11.64 -2.61
C ARG A 108 22.70 11.34 -2.82
N GLN A 109 22.24 11.38 -4.07
CA GLN A 109 20.88 11.01 -4.43
C GLN A 109 20.56 9.54 -4.04
N ALA A 110 21.48 8.62 -4.30
CA ALA A 110 21.31 7.21 -3.91
C ALA A 110 21.22 7.06 -2.40
N ARG A 111 22.12 7.70 -1.64
CA ARG A 111 22.11 7.64 -0.17
C ARG A 111 20.82 8.20 0.41
N ASP A 112 20.37 9.36 -0.05
CA ASP A 112 19.12 9.96 0.40
C ASP A 112 17.93 9.01 0.20
N LEU A 113 17.82 8.42 -0.99
CA LEU A 113 16.76 7.48 -1.31
C LEU A 113 16.82 6.21 -0.43
N LEU A 114 18.02 5.67 -0.17
CA LEU A 114 18.24 4.52 0.70
C LEU A 114 17.87 4.83 2.16
N VAL A 115 18.25 6.00 2.68
CA VAL A 115 17.89 6.43 4.05
C VAL A 115 16.37 6.55 4.21
N HIS A 116 15.65 6.94 3.15
CA HIS A 116 14.19 6.97 3.13
C HIS A 116 13.54 5.58 2.98
N GLY A 117 14.33 4.51 2.87
CA GLY A 117 13.89 3.12 2.72
C GLY A 117 13.53 2.74 1.29
N HIS A 118 13.83 3.57 0.30
CA HIS A 118 13.54 3.23 -1.09
C HIS A 118 14.48 2.16 -1.62
N LYS A 119 13.92 1.28 -2.45
CA LYS A 119 14.71 0.35 -3.25
C LYS A 119 15.22 1.09 -4.47
N ILE A 120 16.50 0.93 -4.79
CA ILE A 120 17.13 1.62 -5.91
C ILE A 120 17.50 0.62 -6.99
N LYS A 121 17.11 0.91 -8.22
CA LYS A 121 17.60 0.26 -9.42
C LYS A 121 18.58 1.20 -10.12
N VAL A 122 19.85 0.84 -10.13
CA VAL A 122 20.88 1.59 -10.84
C VAL A 122 21.02 0.99 -12.24
N THR A 123 20.95 1.83 -13.26
CA THR A 123 21.08 1.44 -14.66
C THR A 123 22.22 2.20 -15.31
N MET A 124 23.05 1.50 -16.07
CA MET A 124 24.11 2.13 -16.85
C MET A 124 24.07 1.62 -18.27
N ARG A 125 23.87 2.53 -19.21
CA ARG A 125 23.71 2.19 -20.62
C ARG A 125 24.95 2.61 -21.40
N PHE A 126 25.44 1.70 -22.23
CA PHE A 126 26.58 1.89 -23.11
C PHE A 126 26.08 2.21 -24.53
N ARG A 127 26.73 3.14 -25.22
CA ARG A 127 26.40 3.52 -26.60
C ARG A 127 27.60 3.35 -27.53
N GLY A 128 27.38 2.68 -28.66
CA GLY A 128 28.36 2.59 -29.75
C GLY A 128 29.72 2.04 -29.32
N ARG A 129 30.77 2.86 -29.46
CA ARG A 129 32.17 2.51 -29.18
C ARG A 129 32.46 2.25 -27.69
N GLU A 130 31.55 2.59 -26.79
CA GLU A 130 31.69 2.39 -25.34
C GLU A 130 31.51 0.92 -24.91
N LEU A 131 31.03 0.04 -25.80
CA LEU A 131 30.92 -1.40 -25.55
C LEU A 131 32.26 -2.09 -25.29
N ILE A 132 33.37 -1.45 -25.69
CA ILE A 132 34.73 -1.95 -25.51
C ILE A 132 35.19 -1.75 -24.06
N ASN A 133 34.78 -0.66 -23.41
CA ASN A 133 35.18 -0.30 -22.05
C ASN A 133 34.09 -0.62 -21.02
N THR A 134 33.46 -1.80 -21.14
CA THR A 134 32.42 -2.22 -20.18
C THR A 134 32.97 -2.47 -18.78
N GLU A 135 34.25 -2.77 -18.66
CA GLU A 135 34.95 -2.96 -17.37
C GLU A 135 34.95 -1.68 -16.54
N VAL A 136 35.18 -0.52 -17.17
CA VAL A 136 35.16 0.79 -16.49
C VAL A 136 33.79 1.09 -15.88
N GLY A 137 32.71 0.66 -16.55
CA GLY A 137 31.36 0.79 -15.99
C GLY A 137 31.13 -0.17 -14.83
N LEU A 138 31.65 -1.40 -14.89
CA LEU A 138 31.56 -2.33 -13.78
C LEU A 138 32.27 -1.77 -12.54
N GLU A 139 33.49 -1.25 -12.69
CA GLU A 139 34.25 -0.63 -11.58
C GLU A 139 33.47 0.52 -10.92
N LYS A 140 32.76 1.33 -11.70
CA LYS A 140 31.93 2.42 -11.16
C LYS A 140 30.72 1.92 -10.37
N LEU A 141 30.12 0.81 -10.78
CA LEU A 141 29.02 0.18 -10.03
C LEU A 141 29.55 -0.45 -8.74
N GLU A 142 30.71 -1.10 -8.79
CA GLU A 142 31.36 -1.66 -7.61
C GLU A 142 31.77 -0.57 -6.62
N ARG A 143 32.30 0.56 -7.12
CA ARG A 143 32.56 1.76 -6.31
C ARG A 143 31.28 2.25 -5.62
N LEU A 144 30.16 2.32 -6.35
CA LEU A 144 28.87 2.73 -5.77
C LEU A 144 28.41 1.78 -4.66
N ILE A 145 28.63 0.47 -4.82
CA ILE A 145 28.31 -0.53 -3.78
C ILE A 145 29.15 -0.27 -2.53
N ARG A 146 30.47 -0.07 -2.67
CA ARG A 146 31.37 0.24 -1.55
C ARG A 146 30.99 1.54 -0.85
N ASP A 147 30.74 2.59 -1.62
CA ASP A 147 30.40 3.91 -1.09
C ASP A 147 29.03 3.94 -0.39
N THR A 148 28.17 2.93 -0.61
CA THR A 148 26.85 2.80 0.04
C THR A 148 26.74 1.61 0.98
N GLU A 149 27.85 0.90 1.24
CA GLU A 149 27.86 -0.34 2.04
C GLU A 149 27.39 -0.10 3.48
N ASP A 150 27.57 1.10 4.04
CA ASP A 150 27.14 1.47 5.38
C ASP A 150 25.61 1.49 5.54
N ILE A 151 24.87 1.83 4.49
CA ILE A 151 23.40 2.04 4.53
C ILE A 151 22.60 1.10 3.62
N ALA A 152 23.25 0.37 2.72
CA ALA A 152 22.59 -0.45 1.71
C ALA A 152 23.12 -1.89 1.67
N LYS A 153 22.23 -2.80 1.26
CA LYS A 153 22.53 -4.18 0.91
C LYS A 153 22.32 -4.38 -0.58
N VAL A 154 23.21 -5.14 -1.20
CA VAL A 154 23.08 -5.56 -2.60
C VAL A 154 21.97 -6.60 -2.68
N GLU A 155 20.90 -6.28 -3.41
CA GLU A 155 19.83 -7.22 -3.72
C GLU A 155 20.10 -7.96 -5.03
N LEU A 156 20.63 -7.23 -6.03
CA LEU A 156 21.08 -7.79 -7.30
C LEU A 156 22.45 -7.21 -7.63
N ALA A 157 23.46 -8.09 -7.68
CA ALA A 157 24.81 -7.71 -8.09
C ALA A 157 24.82 -7.14 -9.51
N PRO A 158 25.84 -6.33 -9.88
CA PRO A 158 25.97 -5.77 -11.22
C PRO A 158 25.89 -6.85 -12.29
N LYS A 159 24.83 -6.81 -13.10
CA LYS A 159 24.59 -7.77 -14.18
C LYS A 159 24.48 -7.04 -15.52
N ARG A 160 25.22 -7.52 -16.51
CA ARG A 160 25.12 -7.06 -17.89
C ARG A 160 23.94 -7.72 -18.59
N GLU A 161 23.14 -6.92 -19.25
CA GLU A 161 22.05 -7.37 -20.10
C GLU A 161 22.05 -6.53 -21.38
N GLY A 162 22.51 -7.13 -22.50
CA GLY A 162 22.72 -6.42 -23.76
C GLY A 162 23.75 -5.30 -23.64
N ASN A 163 23.32 -4.06 -23.92
CA ASN A 163 24.14 -2.85 -23.86
C ASN A 163 23.98 -2.05 -22.57
N GLN A 164 23.52 -2.68 -21.49
CA GLN A 164 23.32 -2.03 -20.20
C GLN A 164 23.72 -2.93 -19.03
N TYR A 165 24.12 -2.30 -17.94
CA TYR A 165 24.29 -2.94 -16.64
C TYR A 165 23.17 -2.53 -15.70
N PHE A 166 22.79 -3.47 -14.86
CA PHE A 166 21.79 -3.31 -13.81
C PHE A 166 22.37 -3.68 -12.46
N LEU A 167 22.07 -2.87 -11.45
CA LEU A 167 22.38 -3.11 -10.05
C LEU A 167 21.13 -2.78 -9.23
N ALA A 168 20.78 -3.60 -8.24
CA ALA A 168 19.71 -3.27 -7.31
C ALA A 168 20.23 -3.22 -5.88
N LEU A 169 19.94 -2.11 -5.20
CA LEU A 169 20.29 -1.84 -3.82
C LEU A 169 19.02 -1.66 -3.00
N VAL A 170 19.03 -2.19 -1.77
CA VAL A 170 17.97 -1.98 -0.78
C VAL A 170 18.56 -1.38 0.48
N ALA A 171 17.80 -0.54 1.17
CA ALA A 171 18.20 -0.03 2.48
C ALA A 171 18.43 -1.20 3.45
N LYS A 172 19.46 -1.09 4.29
CA LYS A 172 19.70 -2.02 5.39
C LYS A 172 18.66 -1.89 6.49
#